data_AF-A0A967SQA4-F1
#
_entry.id   AF-A0A967SQA4-F1
#
_cell.length_a   1.000
_cell.length_b   1.000
_cell.length_c   1.000
_cell.angle_alpha   90.00
_cell.angle_beta   90.00
_cell.angle_gamma   90.00
#
_symmetry.space_group_name_H-M   'P 1'
#
loop_
_entity.id
_entity.type
_entity.pdbx_description
1 polymer ?
#
loop_
_entity_poly.entity_id
_entity_poly.type
_entity_poly.pdbx_seq_one_letter_code
_entity_poly.pdbx_strand_id
1 'polypeptide(L)'
;MFRGIRSTVTEGRIEVSVRLQWDGETYTGSGREMETPNGRARAAALATLEAAMAASLEGLRLELDTVSVFKAVDQSFVLVSVLCLAPHLGRKPLALVGAQPVETDVESAAALATLKSINRVLALELE
;
A
#
# COMPACT_ATOMS: atom_id res chain seq x y z
N MET A 1 -7.07 4.88 8.61
CA MET A 1 -8.28 4.78 7.74
C MET A 1 -7.99 5.36 6.37
N PHE A 2 -8.45 4.71 5.29
CA PHE A 2 -8.35 5.24 3.92
C PHE A 2 -9.30 6.42 3.70
N ARG A 3 -8.79 7.54 3.16
CA ARG A 3 -9.59 8.75 2.89
C ARG A 3 -9.72 9.08 1.41
N GLY A 4 -8.79 8.64 0.58
CA GLY A 4 -8.94 8.75 -0.85
C GLY A 4 -7.62 8.61 -1.58
N ILE A 5 -7.75 8.53 -2.89
CA ILE A 5 -6.66 8.34 -3.84
C ILE A 5 -6.85 9.27 -5.03
N ARG A 6 -5.74 9.72 -5.60
CA ARG A 6 -5.72 10.47 -6.85
C ARG A 6 -4.61 9.93 -7.72
N SER A 7 -4.83 9.92 -9.03
CA SER A 7 -3.83 9.52 -10.00
C SER A 7 -3.74 10.53 -11.13
N THR A 8 -2.53 10.82 -11.58
CA THR A 8 -2.24 11.60 -12.78
C THR A 8 -1.37 10.79 -13.71
N VAL A 9 -1.64 10.90 -15.01
CA VAL A 9 -0.85 10.22 -16.06
C VAL A 9 -0.15 11.29 -16.89
N THR A 10 1.17 11.17 -17.00
CA THR A 10 2.01 12.08 -17.76
C THR A 10 3.11 11.27 -18.44
N GLU A 11 3.22 11.38 -19.77
CA GLU A 11 4.31 10.76 -20.56
C GLU A 11 4.48 9.25 -20.31
N GLY A 12 3.38 8.50 -20.26
CA GLY A 12 3.41 7.04 -20.05
C GLY A 12 3.81 6.61 -18.64
N ARG A 13 3.83 7.55 -17.69
CA ARG A 13 4.00 7.29 -16.26
C ARG A 13 2.73 7.65 -15.52
N ILE A 14 2.43 6.87 -14.49
CA ILE A 14 1.40 7.20 -13.51
C ILE A 14 2.06 7.69 -12.22
N GLU A 15 1.51 8.76 -11.66
CA GLU A 15 1.77 9.19 -10.30
C GLU A 15 0.47 9.04 -9.50
N VAL A 16 0.57 8.43 -8.33
CA VAL A 16 -0.55 8.17 -7.43
C VAL A 16 -0.27 8.84 -6.09
N SER A 17 -1.27 9.52 -5.53
CA SER A 17 -1.23 10.08 -4.19
C SER A 17 -2.35 9.46 -3.35
N VAL A 18 -2.00 8.96 -2.16
CA VAL A 18 -2.94 8.34 -1.22
C VAL A 18 -3.00 9.16 0.05
N ARG A 19 -4.22 9.37 0.55
CA ARG A 19 -4.47 10.01 1.85
C ARG A 19 -5.04 9.01 2.84
N LEU A 20 -4.38 8.92 3.99
CA LEU A 20 -4.81 8.15 5.14
C LEU A 20 -5.12 9.09 6.30
N GLN A 21 -6.00 8.67 7.20
CA GLN A 21 -6.22 9.35 8.47
C GLN A 21 -5.95 8.40 9.64
N TRP A 22 -5.20 8.86 10.63
CA TRP A 22 -4.93 8.16 11.87
C TRP A 22 -4.96 9.15 13.03
N ASP A 23 -5.62 8.80 14.13
CA ASP A 23 -5.77 9.66 15.32
C ASP A 23 -6.16 11.12 15.02
N GLY A 24 -7.14 11.32 14.15
CA GLY A 24 -7.58 12.65 13.70
C GLY A 24 -6.67 13.31 12.65
N GLU A 25 -5.39 12.97 12.60
CA GLU A 25 -4.38 13.51 11.68
C GLU A 25 -4.43 12.86 10.30
N THR A 26 -4.10 13.63 9.26
CA THR A 26 -4.09 13.17 7.86
C THR A 26 -2.68 13.06 7.32
N TYR A 27 -2.36 11.89 6.79
CA TYR A 27 -1.06 11.57 6.21
C TYR A 27 -1.21 11.32 4.71
N THR A 28 -0.26 11.84 3.94
CA THR A 28 -0.26 11.70 2.49
C THR A 28 1.04 11.03 2.06
N GLY A 29 0.93 10.12 1.10
CA GLY A 29 2.06 9.50 0.43
C GLY A 29 1.84 9.48 -1.08
N SER A 30 2.92 9.26 -1.79
CA SER A 30 3.03 9.34 -3.24
C SER A 30 3.80 8.16 -3.82
N GLY A 31 3.51 7.80 -5.05
CA GLY A 31 4.20 6.73 -5.75
C GLY A 31 4.13 6.97 -7.24
N ARG A 32 5.23 6.65 -7.95
CA ARG A 32 5.32 6.87 -9.39
C ARG A 32 5.85 5.63 -10.09
N GLU A 33 5.19 5.25 -11.17
CA GLU A 33 5.51 4.04 -11.94
C GLU A 33 5.21 4.22 -13.43
N MET A 34 5.55 3.19 -14.21
CA MET A 34 5.06 3.07 -15.59
C MET A 34 3.53 2.87 -15.63
N GLU A 35 2.88 3.42 -16.64
CA GLU A 35 1.43 3.30 -16.83
C GLU A 35 1.03 1.91 -17.36
N THR A 36 1.10 0.90 -16.49
CA THR A 36 0.62 -0.47 -16.75
C THR A 36 -0.25 -0.92 -15.59
N PRO A 37 -1.10 -1.96 -15.70
CA PRO A 37 -1.91 -2.43 -14.57
C PRO A 37 -1.07 -2.70 -13.30
N ASN A 38 0.06 -3.40 -13.43
CA ASN A 38 0.97 -3.64 -12.31
C ASN A 38 1.67 -2.36 -11.84
N GLY A 39 2.05 -1.46 -12.74
CA GLY A 39 2.67 -0.18 -12.39
C GLY A 39 1.70 0.74 -11.62
N ARG A 40 0.43 0.83 -12.05
CA ARG A 40 -0.64 1.54 -11.36
C ARG A 40 -0.85 0.99 -9.94
N ALA A 41 -0.94 -0.34 -9.81
CA ALA A 41 -1.06 -1.00 -8.52
C ALA A 41 0.17 -0.74 -7.63
N ARG A 42 1.39 -0.83 -8.19
CA ARG A 42 2.64 -0.61 -7.47
C ARG A 42 2.78 0.83 -7.00
N ALA A 43 2.46 1.83 -7.84
CA ALA A 43 2.46 3.24 -7.44
C ALA A 43 1.49 3.51 -6.28
N ALA A 44 0.27 2.97 -6.36
CA ALA A 44 -0.71 3.09 -5.29
C ALA A 44 -0.27 2.41 -3.98
N ALA A 45 0.36 1.23 -4.08
CA ALA A 45 0.91 0.53 -2.93
C ALA A 45 2.05 1.30 -2.26
N LEU A 46 2.98 1.84 -3.04
CA LEU A 46 4.06 2.70 -2.54
C LEU A 46 3.52 3.96 -1.85
N ALA A 47 2.58 4.65 -2.49
CA ALA A 47 1.94 5.84 -1.92
C ALA A 47 1.24 5.53 -0.59
N THR A 48 0.62 4.35 -0.48
CA THR A 48 -0.04 3.90 0.75
C THR A 48 0.97 3.59 1.85
N LEU A 49 2.08 2.92 1.53
CA LEU A 49 3.15 2.65 2.50
C LEU A 49 3.81 3.93 2.99
N GLU A 50 4.11 4.88 2.10
CA GLU A 50 4.66 6.17 2.49
C GLU A 50 3.71 6.90 3.45
N ALA A 51 2.42 6.97 3.11
CA ALA A 51 1.41 7.58 3.99
C ALA A 51 1.30 6.87 5.34
N ALA A 52 1.38 5.54 5.36
CA ALA A 52 1.30 4.75 6.58
C ALA A 52 2.56 4.90 7.46
N MET A 53 3.74 4.94 6.85
CA MET A 53 5.00 5.15 7.56
C MET A 53 5.09 6.56 8.15
N ALA A 54 4.53 7.56 7.46
CA ALA A 54 4.42 8.92 8.01
C ALA A 54 3.54 8.99 9.28
N ALA A 55 2.61 8.04 9.45
CA ALA A 55 1.78 7.91 10.65
C ALA A 55 2.40 7.02 11.75
N SER A 56 3.44 6.24 11.43
CA SER A 56 4.02 5.25 12.36
C SER A 56 5.13 5.82 13.24
N LEU A 57 5.32 5.20 14.42
CA LEU A 57 6.37 5.54 15.39
C LEU A 57 7.77 5.07 14.96
N GLU A 58 8.80 5.59 15.64
CA GLU A 58 10.20 5.25 15.37
C GLU A 58 10.47 3.73 15.54
N GLY A 59 11.08 3.12 14.52
CA GLY A 59 11.58 1.73 14.58
C GLY A 59 10.90 0.77 13.60
N LEU A 60 9.67 1.07 13.15
CA LEU A 60 9.02 0.29 12.10
C LEU A 60 9.56 0.70 10.71
N ARG A 61 9.85 -0.31 9.89
CA ARG A 61 10.20 -0.13 8.47
C ARG A 61 9.36 -1.08 7.64
N LEU A 62 8.66 -0.54 6.65
CA LEU A 62 7.82 -1.28 5.72
C LEU A 62 8.38 -1.10 4.31
N GLU A 63 8.65 -2.20 3.62
CA GLU A 63 9.15 -2.19 2.25
C GLU A 63 8.21 -2.96 1.34
N LEU A 64 7.90 -2.39 0.18
CA LEU A 64 7.11 -3.08 -0.83
C LEU A 64 7.96 -4.15 -1.50
N ASP A 65 7.59 -5.41 -1.30
CA ASP A 65 8.25 -6.54 -1.93
C ASP A 65 7.64 -6.83 -3.30
N THR A 66 6.33 -7.16 -3.33
CA THR A 66 5.66 -7.53 -4.57
C THR A 66 4.25 -6.95 -4.65
N VAL A 67 3.86 -6.53 -5.87
CA VAL A 67 2.47 -6.24 -6.23
C VAL A 67 2.12 -6.99 -7.50
N SER A 68 0.96 -7.63 -7.51
CA SER A 68 0.48 -8.37 -8.68
C SER A 68 -1.00 -8.15 -8.89
N VAL A 69 -1.36 -7.75 -10.10
CA VAL A 69 -2.73 -7.74 -10.59
C VAL A 69 -2.98 -9.05 -11.33
N PHE A 70 -3.94 -9.84 -10.86
CA PHE A 70 -4.28 -11.12 -11.48
C PHE A 70 -5.79 -11.27 -11.61
N LYS A 71 -6.22 -12.08 -12.57
CA LYS A 71 -7.63 -12.41 -12.79
C LYS A 71 -7.92 -13.79 -12.24
N ALA A 72 -8.96 -13.91 -11.44
CA ALA A 72 -9.50 -15.18 -10.97
C ALA A 72 -10.96 -15.30 -11.43
N VAL A 73 -11.22 -16.26 -12.32
CA VAL A 73 -12.50 -16.39 -13.04
C VAL A 73 -12.80 -15.08 -13.79
N ASP A 74 -13.81 -14.32 -13.38
CA ASP A 74 -14.22 -13.06 -14.00
C ASP A 74 -13.89 -11.83 -13.15
N GLN A 75 -13.26 -12.01 -12.00
CA GLN A 75 -12.92 -10.94 -11.07
C GLN A 75 -11.41 -10.71 -11.04
N SER A 76 -10.99 -9.46 -11.19
CA SER A 76 -9.61 -9.05 -10.99
C SER A 76 -9.33 -8.80 -9.51
N PHE A 77 -8.12 -9.12 -9.07
CA PHE A 77 -7.62 -8.93 -7.71
C PHE A 77 -6.25 -8.27 -7.75
N VAL A 78 -5.94 -7.53 -6.69
CA VAL A 78 -4.59 -7.07 -6.39
C VAL A 78 -4.07 -7.82 -5.18
N LEU A 79 -2.90 -8.44 -5.32
CA LEU A 79 -2.12 -9.03 -4.23
C LEU A 79 -0.94 -8.10 -3.91
N VAL A 80 -0.72 -7.86 -2.63
CA VAL A 80 0.42 -7.07 -2.14
C VAL A 80 1.17 -7.87 -1.08
N SER A 81 2.50 -7.91 -1.22
CA SER A 81 3.46 -8.40 -0.23
C SER A 81 4.30 -7.23 0.27
N VAL A 82 4.38 -7.08 1.59
CA VAL A 82 5.18 -6.06 2.28
C VAL A 82 6.12 -6.76 3.24
N LEU A 83 7.39 -6.35 3.25
CA LEU A 83 8.35 -6.78 4.25
C LEU A 83 8.34 -5.78 5.40
N CYS A 84 8.20 -6.31 6.61
CA CYS A 84 8.23 -5.55 7.84
C CYS A 84 9.50 -5.85 8.62
N LEU A 85 10.20 -4.79 9.00
CA LEU A 85 11.38 -4.81 9.86
C LEU A 85 11.07 -3.97 11.09
N ALA A 86 11.21 -4.57 12.27
CA ALA A 86 11.08 -3.88 13.55
C ALA A 86 12.06 -4.48 14.57
N PRO A 87 12.62 -3.69 15.51
CA PRO A 87 13.63 -4.17 16.46
C PRO A 87 13.20 -5.38 17.29
N HIS A 88 11.91 -5.47 17.64
CA HIS A 88 11.36 -6.53 18.47
C HIS A 88 10.97 -7.80 17.68
N LEU A 89 10.93 -7.75 16.33
CA LEU A 89 10.61 -8.90 15.47
C LEU A 89 11.83 -9.78 15.14
N GLY A 90 13.02 -9.41 15.63
CA GLY A 90 14.26 -10.14 15.39
C GLY A 90 14.94 -9.76 14.06
N ARG A 91 15.85 -10.62 13.57
CA ARG A 91 16.72 -10.31 12.41
C ARG A 91 16.10 -10.63 11.04
N LYS A 92 14.99 -11.37 10.99
CA LYS A 92 14.36 -11.77 9.72
C LYS A 92 13.17 -10.85 9.44
N PRO A 93 13.07 -10.27 8.23
CA PRO A 93 11.87 -9.52 7.85
C PRO A 93 10.62 -10.41 7.97
N LEU A 94 9.54 -9.83 8.50
CA LEU A 94 8.23 -10.46 8.52
C LEU A 94 7.52 -10.15 7.20
N ALA A 95 7.14 -11.19 6.45
CA ALA A 95 6.34 -11.03 5.24
C ALA A 95 4.86 -10.84 5.59
N LEU A 96 4.27 -9.76 5.09
CA LEU A 96 2.88 -9.37 5.29
C LEU A 96 2.16 -9.38 3.95
N VAL A 97 1.03 -10.08 3.88
CA VAL A 97 0.29 -10.25 2.63
C VAL A 97 -1.13 -9.72 2.76
N GLY A 98 -1.58 -9.02 1.73
CA GLY A 98 -2.94 -8.49 1.64
C GLY A 98 -3.48 -8.66 0.22
N ALA A 99 -4.80 -8.84 0.12
CA ALA A 99 -5.49 -8.97 -1.16
C ALA A 99 -6.80 -8.18 -1.16
N GLN A 100 -7.13 -7.64 -2.33
CA GLN A 100 -8.36 -6.88 -2.55
C GLN A 100 -8.91 -7.12 -3.96
N PRO A 101 -10.21 -7.43 -4.12
CA PRO A 101 -10.85 -7.42 -5.43
C PRO A 101 -10.87 -6.02 -6.04
N VAL A 102 -10.67 -5.93 -7.35
CA VAL A 102 -10.82 -4.69 -8.11
C VAL A 102 -12.30 -4.40 -8.33
N GLU A 103 -12.86 -3.53 -7.51
CA GLU A 103 -14.29 -3.13 -7.59
C GLU A 103 -14.48 -1.88 -8.45
N THR A 104 -13.63 -0.87 -8.27
CA THR A 104 -13.72 0.42 -8.98
C THR A 104 -12.52 0.59 -9.92
N ASP A 105 -11.32 0.57 -9.36
CA ASP A 105 -10.08 0.77 -10.09
C ASP A 105 -8.92 0.03 -9.39
N VAL A 106 -7.82 -0.16 -10.13
CA VAL A 106 -6.67 -0.96 -9.69
C VAL A 106 -5.92 -0.26 -8.55
N GLU A 107 -5.86 1.06 -8.59
CA GLU A 107 -5.16 1.90 -7.64
C GLU A 107 -5.83 1.84 -6.25
N SER A 108 -7.16 1.99 -6.20
CA SER A 108 -7.99 1.85 -5.00
C SER A 108 -7.86 0.44 -4.42
N ALA A 109 -7.92 -0.59 -5.27
CA ALA A 109 -7.76 -1.97 -4.83
C ALA A 109 -6.36 -2.24 -4.24
N ALA A 110 -5.31 -1.72 -4.88
CA ALA A 110 -3.94 -1.83 -4.40
C ALA A 110 -3.74 -1.12 -3.06
N ALA A 111 -4.26 0.10 -2.90
CA ALA A 111 -4.18 0.83 -1.63
C ALA A 111 -4.84 0.05 -0.48
N LEU A 112 -6.03 -0.49 -0.72
CA LEU A 112 -6.74 -1.30 0.27
C LEU A 112 -6.03 -2.64 0.56
N ALA A 113 -5.48 -3.32 -0.45
CA ALA A 113 -4.69 -4.54 -0.27
C ALA A 113 -3.44 -4.27 0.58
N THR A 114 -2.75 -3.16 0.34
CA THR A 114 -1.61 -2.71 1.15
C THR A 114 -2.02 -2.42 2.59
N LEU A 115 -3.13 -1.70 2.82
CA LEU A 115 -3.62 -1.48 4.18
C LEU A 115 -3.96 -2.79 4.89
N LYS A 116 -4.60 -3.74 4.19
CA LYS A 116 -4.90 -5.05 4.76
C LYS A 116 -3.65 -5.83 5.15
N SER A 117 -2.54 -5.70 4.41
CA SER A 117 -1.30 -6.38 4.75
C SER A 117 -0.65 -5.79 6.02
N ILE A 118 -0.66 -4.46 6.17
CA ILE A 118 0.08 -3.79 7.25
C ILE A 118 -0.74 -3.46 8.50
N ASN A 119 -2.08 -3.38 8.41
CA ASN A 119 -2.94 -2.93 9.52
C ASN A 119 -2.74 -3.74 10.81
N ARG A 120 -2.50 -5.05 10.68
CA ARG A 120 -2.27 -5.91 11.86
C ARG A 120 -0.99 -5.55 12.60
N VAL A 121 0.05 -5.14 11.90
CA VAL A 121 1.32 -4.72 12.52
C VAL A 121 1.23 -3.29 13.02
N LEU A 122 0.61 -2.39 12.24
CA LEU A 122 0.39 -1.01 12.69
C LEU A 122 -0.44 -0.96 13.99
N ALA A 123 -1.42 -1.84 14.16
CA ALA A 123 -2.19 -1.92 15.39
C ALA A 123 -1.35 -2.33 16.61
N LEU A 124 -0.27 -3.09 16.42
CA LEU A 124 0.62 -3.50 17.52
C LEU A 124 1.64 -2.40 17.88
N GLU A 125 2.00 -1.53 16.92
CA GLU A 125 2.98 -0.46 17.12
C GLU A 125 2.35 0.87 17.57
N LEU A 126 1.02 1.03 17.41
CA LEU A 126 0.31 2.27 17.71
C LEU A 126 -0.52 2.19 19.03
N GLU A 127 -0.35 1.11 19.79
CA GLU A 127 -0.82 0.94 21.18
C GLU A 127 0.26 1.35 22.19
#